data_AF-A0A445C9S7-F1
#
_entry.id   AF-A0A445C9S7-F1
#
_cell.length_a   1.000
_cell.length_b   1.000
_cell.length_c   1.000
_cell.angle_alpha   90.00
_cell.angle_beta   90.00
_cell.angle_gamma   90.00
#
_symmetry.space_group_name_H-M   'P 1'
#
loop_
_entity.id
_entity.type
_entity.pdbx_description
1 polymer ?
#
loop_
_entity_poly.entity_id
_entity_poly.type
_entity_poly.pdbx_seq_one_letter_code
_entity_poly.pdbx_strand_id
1 'polypeptide(L)'
;MCSGSGNNSENCRVDSPQRHLAAMTMFLVILGILWGVSGALLKAKFKNGGSGAELWFACMVGPVGVWIRWFLARLNGRGLGRAGLFKWMPFGTLIANVSAACVMAALSTVKEAVNTKDCDTIVIGTQLGLLGCLSTVSTFAAEFNAMRESNHPWRAYVYAIITMCASFVLGILIYCVPVWATGYDTST
;
A
#
# COMPACT_ATOMS: atom_id res chain seq x y z
N MET A 1 -2.12 -2.24 -69.91
CA MET A 1 -2.69 -3.09 -68.84
C MET A 1 -2.78 -2.24 -67.58
N CYS A 2 -3.98 -1.78 -67.24
CA CYS A 2 -4.25 -1.10 -65.98
C CYS A 2 -4.55 -2.15 -64.92
N SER A 3 -3.78 -2.18 -63.83
CA SER A 3 -4.21 -2.81 -62.58
C SER A 3 -3.35 -2.27 -61.43
N GLY A 4 -4.01 -1.82 -60.37
CA GLY A 4 -3.34 -1.28 -59.19
C GLY A 4 -4.26 -0.48 -58.27
N SER A 5 -5.41 -1.08 -57.92
CA SER A 5 -6.24 -0.65 -56.79
C SER A 5 -5.50 -0.94 -55.48
N GLY A 6 -5.54 0.00 -54.53
CA GLY A 6 -4.92 -0.16 -53.21
C GLY A 6 -5.17 1.02 -52.29
N ASN A 7 -6.45 1.34 -52.08
CA ASN A 7 -6.92 2.29 -51.08
C ASN A 7 -6.73 1.72 -49.66
N ASN A 8 -6.54 2.63 -48.70
CA ASN A 8 -6.67 2.47 -47.25
C ASN A 8 -5.63 1.62 -46.49
N SER A 9 -4.62 2.30 -45.95
CA SER A 9 -3.96 1.90 -44.71
C SER A 9 -3.93 3.07 -43.71
N GLU A 10 -5.12 3.51 -43.29
CA GLU A 10 -5.27 4.46 -42.17
C GLU A 10 -6.04 3.82 -41.00
N ASN A 11 -5.80 2.55 -40.68
CA ASN A 11 -6.48 1.89 -39.56
C ASN A 11 -5.56 1.21 -38.52
N CYS A 12 -4.26 1.50 -38.52
CA CYS A 12 -3.30 0.75 -37.70
C CYS A 12 -2.90 1.45 -36.38
N ARG A 13 -3.61 2.51 -35.94
CA ARG A 13 -3.20 3.31 -34.77
C ARG A 13 -4.29 3.61 -33.74
N VAL A 14 -5.53 3.16 -33.97
CA VAL A 14 -6.68 3.45 -33.08
C VAL A 14 -6.95 2.33 -32.07
N ASP A 15 -6.45 1.11 -32.31
CA ASP A 15 -6.72 -0.05 -31.46
C ASP A 15 -5.99 -0.03 -30.10
N SER A 16 -4.78 0.54 -30.00
CA SER A 16 -4.05 0.53 -28.73
C SER A 16 -4.66 1.44 -27.65
N PRO A 17 -4.98 2.74 -27.90
CA PRO A 17 -5.55 3.60 -26.86
C PRO A 17 -6.98 3.18 -26.48
N GLN A 18 -7.79 2.71 -27.44
CA GLN A 18 -9.15 2.24 -27.16
C GLN A 18 -9.17 0.94 -26.32
N ARG A 19 -8.26 0.00 -26.59
CA ARG A 19 -8.11 -1.22 -25.77
C ARG A 19 -7.58 -0.91 -24.37
N HIS A 20 -6.64 0.02 -24.24
CA HIS A 20 -6.19 0.48 -22.92
C HIS A 20 -7.31 1.17 -22.15
N LEU A 21 -8.08 2.03 -22.80
CA LEU A 21 -9.25 2.69 -22.20
C LEU A 21 -10.30 1.67 -21.76
N ALA A 22 -10.65 0.72 -22.64
CA ALA A 22 -11.60 -0.35 -22.31
C ALA A 22 -11.12 -1.20 -21.12
N ALA A 23 -9.84 -1.56 -21.07
CA ALA A 23 -9.27 -2.30 -19.94
C ALA A 23 -9.33 -1.49 -18.63
N MET A 24 -9.02 -0.19 -18.68
CA MET A 24 -9.15 0.71 -17.53
C MET A 24 -10.60 0.85 -17.07
N THR A 25 -11.54 1.00 -18.00
CA THR A 25 -12.98 1.06 -17.70
C THR A 25 -13.46 -0.24 -17.07
N MET A 26 -13.11 -1.40 -17.63
CA MET A 26 -13.46 -2.70 -17.06
C MET A 26 -12.92 -2.88 -15.64
N PHE A 27 -11.67 -2.46 -15.39
CA PHE A 27 -11.07 -2.50 -14.06
C PHE A 27 -11.82 -1.61 -13.06
N LEU A 28 -12.19 -0.39 -13.45
CA LEU A 28 -12.95 0.53 -12.60
C LEU A 28 -14.37 0.01 -12.30
N VAL A 29 -15.02 -0.62 -13.29
CA VAL A 29 -16.34 -1.24 -13.09
C VAL A 29 -16.25 -2.40 -12.10
N ILE A 30 -15.28 -3.29 -12.28
CA ILE A 30 -15.04 -4.42 -11.37
C ILE A 30 -14.75 -3.90 -9.96
N LEU A 31 -13.91 -2.87 -9.82
CA LEU A 31 -13.61 -2.24 -8.54
C LEU A 31 -14.86 -1.64 -7.87
N GLY A 32 -15.70 -0.95 -8.64
CA GLY A 32 -16.95 -0.38 -8.15
C GLY A 32 -17.93 -1.44 -7.65
N ILE A 33 -18.07 -2.55 -8.38
CA ILE A 33 -18.89 -3.70 -7.96
C ILE A 33 -18.34 -4.31 -6.67
N LEU A 34 -17.02 -4.56 -6.60
CA LEU A 34 -16.36 -5.10 -5.41
C LEU A 34 -16.52 -4.20 -4.19
N TRP A 35 -16.41 -2.87 -4.35
CA TRP A 35 -16.68 -1.89 -3.31
C TRP A 35 -18.13 -1.93 -2.83
N GLY A 36 -19.09 -1.96 -3.76
CA GLY A 36 -20.52 -2.05 -3.44
C GLY A 36 -20.87 -3.33 -2.68
N VAL A 37 -20.37 -4.48 -3.14
CA VAL A 37 -20.56 -5.79 -2.49
C VAL A 37 -19.92 -5.80 -1.10
N SER A 38 -18.69 -5.30 -0.98
CA SER A 38 -17.98 -5.24 0.30
C SER A 38 -18.72 -4.35 1.31
N GLY A 39 -19.23 -3.19 0.89
CA GLY A 39 -20.02 -2.31 1.75
C GLY A 39 -21.37 -2.91 2.16
N ALA A 40 -22.07 -3.58 1.25
CA ALA A 40 -23.33 -4.26 1.54
C ALA A 40 -23.14 -5.41 2.55
N LEU A 41 -22.10 -6.23 2.36
CA LEU A 41 -21.78 -7.35 3.24
C LEU A 41 -21.23 -6.89 4.59
N LEU A 42 -20.45 -5.81 4.61
CA LEU A 42 -20.05 -5.16 5.85
C LEU A 42 -21.27 -4.74 6.66
N LYS A 43 -22.22 -4.01 6.05
CA LYS A 43 -23.46 -3.59 6.73
C LYS A 43 -24.29 -4.77 7.24
N ALA A 44 -24.35 -5.86 6.48
CA ALA A 44 -25.08 -7.06 6.86
C ALA A 44 -24.41 -7.83 8.01
N LYS A 45 -23.06 -7.87 8.07
CA LYS A 45 -22.28 -8.61 9.08
C LYS A 45 -21.90 -7.79 10.30
N PHE A 46 -21.93 -6.46 10.24
CA PHE A 46 -21.58 -5.56 11.35
C PHE A 46 -22.41 -5.86 12.61
N LYS A 47 -23.68 -6.22 12.43
CA LYS A 47 -24.62 -6.48 13.54
C LYS A 47 -24.27 -7.72 14.38
N ASN A 48 -23.46 -8.64 13.84
CA ASN A 48 -23.03 -9.86 14.54
C ASN A 48 -21.60 -9.77 15.09
N GLY A 49 -20.82 -8.76 14.72
CA GLY A 49 -19.40 -8.63 15.08
C GLY A 49 -18.51 -9.79 14.60
N GLY A 50 -17.19 -9.57 14.60
CA GLY A 50 -16.19 -10.62 14.38
C GLY A 50 -15.54 -10.67 12.99
N SER A 51 -14.67 -11.67 12.79
CA SER A 51 -13.70 -11.83 11.68
C SER A 51 -14.27 -11.59 10.26
N GLY A 52 -15.56 -11.84 10.03
CA GLY A 52 -16.19 -11.56 8.74
C GLY A 52 -16.30 -10.06 8.43
N ALA A 53 -16.67 -9.23 9.42
CA ALA A 53 -16.80 -7.78 9.22
C ALA A 53 -15.43 -7.12 8.99
N GLU A 54 -14.40 -7.58 9.72
CA GLU A 54 -13.01 -7.17 9.55
C GLU A 54 -12.51 -7.39 8.12
N LEU A 55 -12.77 -8.58 7.55
CA LEU A 55 -12.36 -8.93 6.20
C LEU A 55 -13.08 -8.10 5.13
N TRP A 56 -14.40 -7.91 5.25
CA TRP A 56 -15.14 -7.08 4.29
C TRP A 56 -14.71 -5.62 4.37
N PHE A 57 -14.45 -5.10 5.57
CA PHE A 57 -13.88 -3.79 5.74
C PHE A 57 -12.48 -3.69 5.12
N ALA A 58 -11.62 -4.70 5.35
CA ALA A 58 -10.29 -4.80 4.75
C ALA A 58 -10.35 -4.77 3.22
N CYS A 59 -11.28 -5.51 2.60
CA CYS A 59 -11.52 -5.49 1.15
C CYS A 59 -11.94 -4.10 0.64
N MET A 60 -12.70 -3.34 1.43
CA MET A 60 -13.07 -1.97 1.11
C MET A 60 -11.87 -1.02 1.13
N VAL A 61 -11.04 -1.08 2.17
CA VAL A 61 -9.94 -0.12 2.38
C VAL A 61 -8.63 -0.53 1.69
N GLY A 62 -8.46 -1.79 1.29
CA GLY A 62 -7.29 -2.30 0.59
C GLY A 62 -6.92 -1.55 -0.69
N PRO A 63 -7.87 -1.29 -1.62
CA PRO A 63 -7.62 -0.49 -2.82
C PRO A 63 -7.06 0.91 -2.53
N VAL A 64 -7.48 1.54 -1.42
CA VAL A 64 -6.95 2.84 -0.99
C VAL A 64 -5.47 2.72 -0.65
N GLY A 65 -5.06 1.67 0.07
CA GLY A 65 -3.65 1.38 0.36
C GLY A 65 -2.82 1.21 -0.91
N VAL A 66 -3.36 0.51 -1.93
CA VAL A 66 -2.70 0.36 -3.24
C VAL A 66 -2.52 1.70 -3.95
N TRP A 67 -3.52 2.57 -3.95
CA TRP A 67 -3.41 3.90 -4.57
C TRP A 67 -2.37 4.78 -3.89
N ILE A 68 -2.35 4.80 -2.55
CA ILE A 68 -1.35 5.55 -1.81
C ILE A 68 0.04 5.01 -2.13
N ARG A 69 0.24 3.68 -2.09
CA ARG A 69 1.52 3.06 -2.46
C ARG A 69 1.94 3.39 -3.89
N TRP A 70 1.02 3.34 -4.85
CA TRP A 70 1.29 3.71 -6.24
C TRP A 70 1.67 5.17 -6.38
N PHE A 71 1.00 6.07 -5.66
CA PHE A 71 1.35 7.48 -5.62
C PHE A 71 2.75 7.68 -5.05
N LEU A 72 3.07 7.03 -3.92
CA LEU A 72 4.39 7.09 -3.28
C LEU A 72 5.49 6.50 -4.17
N ALA A 73 5.22 5.40 -4.89
CA ALA A 73 6.17 4.77 -5.80
C ALA A 73 6.68 5.73 -6.89
N ARG A 74 5.93 6.78 -7.23
CA ARG A 74 6.41 7.83 -8.15
C ARG A 74 7.62 8.59 -7.62
N LEU A 75 7.87 8.56 -6.31
CA LEU A 75 9.02 9.17 -5.66
C LEU A 75 10.27 8.28 -5.76
N ASN A 76 10.13 7.00 -6.12
CA ASN A 76 11.26 6.11 -6.32
C ASN A 76 12.13 6.64 -7.47
N GLY A 77 13.43 6.76 -7.24
CA GLY A 77 14.37 7.24 -8.26
C GLY A 77 14.42 8.75 -8.47
N ARG A 78 13.58 9.55 -7.79
CA ARG A 78 13.61 11.03 -7.91
C ARG A 78 14.75 11.68 -7.13
N GLY A 79 15.21 11.03 -6.06
CA GLY A 79 16.16 11.61 -5.11
C GLY A 79 15.54 12.73 -4.26
N LEU A 80 16.33 13.26 -3.34
CA LEU A 80 15.98 14.31 -2.40
C LEU A 80 16.58 15.66 -2.85
N GLY A 81 15.75 16.71 -2.81
CA GLY A 81 16.13 18.08 -3.17
C GLY A 81 16.28 18.35 -4.68
N ARG A 82 16.50 19.62 -5.04
CA ARG A 82 16.67 20.05 -6.45
C ARG A 82 17.88 19.41 -7.16
N ALA A 83 18.91 19.02 -6.40
CA ALA A 83 20.10 18.36 -6.91
C ALA A 83 19.92 16.85 -7.16
N GLY A 84 18.83 16.23 -6.68
CA GLY A 84 18.61 14.79 -6.82
C GLY A 84 19.60 13.95 -6.01
N LEU A 85 19.90 14.36 -4.78
CA LEU A 85 20.76 13.61 -3.88
C LEU A 85 20.07 12.27 -3.53
N PHE A 86 20.80 11.16 -3.40
CA PHE A 86 20.20 9.84 -3.13
C PHE A 86 19.16 9.35 -4.17
N LYS A 87 19.29 9.74 -5.44
CA LYS A 87 18.48 9.16 -6.56
C LYS A 87 18.47 7.63 -6.62
N TRP A 88 19.50 6.98 -6.08
CA TRP A 88 19.58 5.53 -6.02
C TRP A 88 18.58 4.90 -5.03
N MET A 89 18.04 5.68 -4.08
CA MET A 89 17.19 5.16 -3.00
C MET A 89 15.70 5.17 -3.41
N PRO A 90 14.97 4.05 -3.25
CA PRO A 90 13.52 3.99 -3.48
C PRO A 90 12.73 4.62 -2.32
N PHE A 91 12.67 5.96 -2.30
CA PHE A 91 12.00 6.71 -1.22
C PHE A 91 10.51 6.39 -1.08
N GLY A 92 9.80 6.15 -2.18
CA GLY A 92 8.39 5.79 -2.16
C GLY A 92 8.13 4.48 -1.43
N THR A 93 8.89 3.44 -1.75
CA THR A 93 8.78 2.12 -1.10
C THR A 93 9.18 2.20 0.37
N LEU A 94 10.25 2.94 0.69
CA LEU A 94 10.68 3.20 2.05
C LEU A 94 9.57 3.89 2.87
N ILE A 95 9.02 4.99 2.37
CA ILE A 95 7.96 5.75 3.05
C ILE A 95 6.71 4.88 3.21
N ALA A 96 6.35 4.09 2.21
CA ALA A 96 5.18 3.21 2.27
C ALA A 96 5.32 2.16 3.39
N ASN A 97 6.47 1.49 3.49
CA ASN A 97 6.71 0.47 4.51
C ASN A 97 6.81 1.07 5.92
N VAL A 98 7.58 2.15 6.07
CA VAL A 98 7.78 2.79 7.38
C VAL A 98 6.47 3.40 7.88
N SER A 99 5.71 4.10 7.02
CA SER A 99 4.41 4.66 7.42
C SER A 99 3.40 3.57 7.77
N ALA A 100 3.35 2.48 7.00
CA ALA A 100 2.48 1.36 7.31
C ALA A 100 2.79 0.75 8.69
N ALA A 101 4.07 0.57 9.01
CA ALA A 101 4.51 0.09 10.33
C ALA A 101 4.15 1.06 11.46
N CYS A 102 4.38 2.36 11.26
CA CYS A 102 4.05 3.41 12.24
C CYS A 102 2.54 3.48 12.52
N VAL A 103 1.72 3.49 11.47
CA VAL A 103 0.26 3.53 11.61
C VAL A 103 -0.26 2.23 12.20
N MET A 104 0.33 1.07 11.87
CA MET A 104 -0.03 -0.21 12.48
C MET A 104 0.20 -0.18 14.00
N ALA A 105 1.36 0.32 14.45
CA ALA A 105 1.67 0.48 15.86
C ALA A 105 0.69 1.41 16.58
N ALA A 106 0.40 2.58 15.99
CA ALA A 106 -0.57 3.52 16.54
C ALA A 106 -1.97 2.92 16.68
N LEU A 107 -2.44 2.21 15.64
CA LEU A 107 -3.75 1.55 15.66
C LEU A 107 -3.80 0.43 16.71
N SER A 108 -2.72 -0.33 16.88
CA SER A 108 -2.65 -1.35 17.94
C SER A 108 -2.75 -0.72 19.32
N THR A 109 -2.10 0.42 19.58
CA THR A 109 -2.27 1.14 20.84
C THR A 109 -3.70 1.63 21.06
N VAL A 110 -4.34 2.18 20.01
CA VAL A 110 -5.75 2.62 20.10
C VAL A 110 -6.68 1.45 20.41
N LYS A 111 -6.43 0.29 19.80
CA LYS A 111 -7.19 -0.93 20.05
C LYS A 111 -7.15 -1.31 21.53
N GLU A 112 -5.95 -1.38 22.13
CA GLU A 112 -5.77 -1.72 23.55
C GLU A 112 -6.40 -0.68 24.48
N ALA A 113 -6.32 0.61 24.12
CA ALA A 113 -6.84 1.70 24.95
C ALA A 113 -8.39 1.78 24.95
N VAL A 114 -9.03 1.55 23.80
CA VAL A 114 -10.49 1.67 23.65
C VAL A 114 -11.21 0.37 24.03
N ASN A 115 -10.64 -0.78 23.66
CA ASN A 115 -11.14 -2.12 24.00
C ASN A 115 -12.65 -2.32 23.71
N THR A 116 -13.10 -1.95 22.50
CA THR A 116 -14.49 -2.17 22.05
C THR A 116 -14.52 -2.98 20.76
N LYS A 117 -15.56 -3.81 20.59
CA LYS A 117 -15.70 -4.71 19.42
C LYS A 117 -15.76 -3.96 18.07
N ASP A 118 -16.37 -2.78 18.05
CA ASP A 118 -16.47 -1.97 16.84
C ASP A 118 -15.11 -1.35 16.47
N CYS A 119 -14.37 -0.87 17.48
CA CYS A 119 -13.01 -0.36 17.31
C CYS A 119 -12.07 -1.46 16.82
N ASP A 120 -12.13 -2.64 17.42
CA ASP A 120 -11.35 -3.81 17.00
C ASP A 120 -11.59 -4.15 15.53
N THR A 121 -12.86 -4.16 15.11
CA THR A 121 -13.24 -4.46 13.72
C THR A 121 -12.61 -3.45 12.75
N ILE A 122 -12.67 -2.16 13.08
CA ILE A 122 -12.09 -1.08 12.26
C ILE A 122 -10.57 -1.15 12.25
N VAL A 123 -9.94 -1.34 13.41
CA VAL A 123 -8.48 -1.42 13.53
C VAL A 123 -7.95 -2.62 12.75
N ILE A 124 -8.48 -3.81 13.01
CA ILE A 124 -8.02 -5.05 12.36
C ILE A 124 -8.27 -4.98 10.86
N GLY A 125 -9.45 -4.53 10.44
CA GLY A 125 -9.75 -4.37 9.02
C GLY A 125 -8.84 -3.33 8.32
N THR A 126 -8.48 -2.24 9.01
CA THR A 126 -7.53 -1.24 8.49
C THR A 126 -6.12 -1.80 8.38
N GLN A 127 -5.67 -2.56 9.39
CA GLN A 127 -4.36 -3.20 9.40
C GLN A 127 -4.24 -4.24 8.28
N LEU A 128 -5.25 -5.13 8.16
CA LEU A 128 -5.27 -6.17 7.13
C LEU A 128 -5.41 -5.60 5.71
N GLY A 129 -6.35 -4.68 5.51
CA GLY A 129 -6.66 -4.13 4.19
C GLY A 129 -5.67 -3.04 3.78
N LEU A 130 -5.78 -1.87 4.43
CA LEU A 130 -5.09 -0.66 4.01
C LEU A 130 -3.59 -0.79 4.22
N LEU A 131 -3.14 -1.13 5.43
CA LEU A 131 -1.71 -1.19 5.75
C LEU A 131 -1.03 -2.39 5.08
N GLY A 132 -1.74 -3.53 4.98
CA GLY A 132 -1.28 -4.69 4.22
C GLY A 132 -1.05 -4.39 2.73
N CYS A 133 -1.93 -3.59 2.11
CA CYS A 133 -1.80 -3.21 0.69
C CYS A 133 -0.88 -2.00 0.46
N LEU A 134 -0.70 -1.15 1.47
CA LEU A 134 0.22 0.00 1.47
C LEU A 134 1.67 -0.45 1.63
N SER A 135 1.94 -1.41 2.52
CA SER A 135 3.27 -2.00 2.66
C SER A 135 3.57 -3.02 1.55
N THR A 136 4.85 -3.29 1.32
CA THR A 136 5.28 -4.28 0.33
C THR A 136 6.68 -4.83 0.65
N VAL A 137 6.76 -6.15 0.71
CA VAL A 137 8.03 -6.89 0.79
C VAL A 137 8.53 -7.26 -0.60
N SER A 138 7.63 -7.55 -1.55
CA SER A 138 8.02 -7.99 -2.89
C SER A 138 8.70 -6.89 -3.71
N THR A 139 8.18 -5.66 -3.68
CA THR A 139 8.82 -4.52 -4.35
C THR A 139 10.15 -4.19 -3.68
N PHE A 140 10.19 -4.20 -2.34
CA PHE A 140 11.42 -4.02 -1.58
C PHE A 140 12.49 -5.07 -1.95
N ALA A 141 12.12 -6.34 -2.07
CA ALA A 141 13.03 -7.41 -2.46
C ALA A 141 13.53 -7.25 -3.91
N ALA A 142 12.65 -6.84 -4.84
CA ALA A 142 13.04 -6.57 -6.22
C ALA A 142 14.03 -5.37 -6.30
N GLU A 143 13.77 -4.31 -5.55
CA GLU A 143 14.68 -3.15 -5.45
C GLU A 143 16.01 -3.51 -4.82
N PHE A 144 15.99 -4.31 -3.74
CA PHE A 144 17.19 -4.83 -3.09
C PHE A 144 18.02 -5.65 -4.07
N ASN A 145 17.41 -6.58 -4.80
CA ASN A 145 18.11 -7.41 -5.76
C ASN A 145 18.71 -6.58 -6.91
N ALA A 146 17.93 -5.63 -7.45
CA ALA A 146 18.41 -4.72 -8.49
C ALA A 146 19.61 -3.87 -8.03
N MET A 147 19.63 -3.42 -6.76
CA MET A 147 20.77 -2.71 -6.21
C MET A 147 21.98 -3.63 -5.98
N ARG A 148 21.76 -4.87 -5.57
CA ARG A 148 22.82 -5.87 -5.37
C ARG A 148 23.52 -6.24 -6.68
N GLU A 149 22.78 -6.27 -7.79
CA GLU A 149 23.32 -6.53 -9.13
C GLU A 149 23.98 -5.29 -9.77
N SER A 150 23.86 -4.11 -9.15
CA SER A 150 24.45 -2.87 -9.65
C SER A 150 25.94 -2.74 -9.30
N ASN A 151 26.61 -1.75 -9.89
CA ASN A 151 28.02 -1.41 -9.61
C ASN A 151 28.33 -1.11 -8.13
N HIS A 152 27.31 -0.86 -7.30
CA HIS A 152 27.47 -0.48 -5.89
C HIS A 152 26.58 -1.35 -4.99
N PRO A 153 26.89 -2.64 -4.80
CA PRO A 153 26.05 -3.59 -4.08
C PRO A 153 25.82 -3.22 -2.60
N TRP A 154 26.75 -2.49 -1.98
CA TRP A 154 26.63 -2.01 -0.59
C TRP A 154 25.37 -1.16 -0.36
N ARG A 155 24.87 -0.49 -1.40
CA ARG A 155 23.65 0.33 -1.36
C ARG A 155 22.42 -0.49 -0.99
N ALA A 156 22.34 -1.74 -1.44
CA ALA A 156 21.23 -2.64 -1.12
C ALA A 156 21.15 -2.89 0.40
N TYR A 157 22.29 -3.16 1.04
CA TYR A 157 22.38 -3.41 2.48
C TYR A 157 22.04 -2.16 3.29
N VAL A 158 22.55 -0.99 2.88
CA VAL A 158 22.23 0.28 3.54
C VAL A 158 20.75 0.60 3.43
N TYR A 159 20.14 0.41 2.24
CA TYR A 159 18.70 0.58 2.07
C TYR A 159 17.88 -0.36 2.96
N ALA A 160 18.27 -1.64 3.04
CA ALA A 160 17.60 -2.61 3.89
C ALA A 160 17.69 -2.25 5.37
N ILE A 161 18.90 -1.89 5.85
CA ILE A 161 19.14 -1.48 7.24
C ILE A 161 18.31 -0.24 7.56
N ILE A 162 18.33 0.80 6.71
CA ILE A 162 17.57 2.03 6.95
C ILE A 162 16.07 1.71 7.02
N THR A 163 15.53 0.94 6.08
CA THR A 163 14.10 0.62 6.03
C THR A 163 13.66 -0.19 7.26
N MET A 164 14.45 -1.18 7.65
CA MET A 164 14.16 -2.06 8.78
C MET A 164 14.33 -1.34 10.12
N CYS A 165 15.45 -0.64 10.33
CA CYS A 165 15.70 0.15 11.54
C CYS A 165 14.69 1.29 11.69
N ALA A 166 14.36 2.03 10.62
CA ALA A 166 13.38 3.11 10.71
C ALA A 166 11.99 2.57 11.07
N SER A 167 11.55 1.48 10.44
CA SER A 167 10.25 0.85 10.74
C SER A 167 10.19 0.36 12.18
N PHE A 168 11.26 -0.30 12.66
CA PHE A 168 11.32 -0.87 14.00
C PHE A 168 11.41 0.20 15.08
N VAL A 169 12.34 1.15 14.95
CA VAL A 169 12.54 2.22 15.94
C VAL A 169 11.30 3.10 16.03
N LEU A 170 10.75 3.55 14.89
CA LEU A 170 9.55 4.39 14.92
C LEU A 170 8.32 3.62 15.40
N GLY A 171 8.15 2.35 14.99
CA GLY A 171 7.07 1.50 15.46
C GLY A 171 7.10 1.30 16.98
N ILE A 172 8.28 0.99 17.54
CA ILE A 172 8.47 0.86 18.99
C ILE A 172 8.20 2.19 19.68
N LEU A 173 8.76 3.30 19.20
CA LEU A 173 8.54 4.60 19.82
C LEU A 173 7.05 4.96 19.86
N ILE A 174 6.33 4.74 18.76
CA ILE A 174 4.89 5.02 18.68
C ILE A 174 4.08 4.13 19.62
N TYR A 175 4.44 2.86 19.74
CA TYR A 175 3.74 1.92 20.63
C TYR A 175 4.07 2.16 22.11
N CYS A 176 5.35 2.34 22.45
CA CYS A 176 5.84 2.42 23.82
C CYS A 176 5.56 3.79 24.47
N VAL A 177 5.59 4.90 23.72
CA VAL A 177 5.37 6.24 24.29
C VAL A 177 4.01 6.34 24.99
N PRO A 178 2.87 5.94 24.39
CA PRO A 178 1.59 5.94 25.06
C PRO A 178 1.57 4.99 26.26
N VAL A 179 2.08 3.76 26.11
CA VAL A 179 2.11 2.75 27.19
C VAL A 179 2.88 3.25 28.42
N TRP A 180 4.02 3.92 28.20
CA TRP A 180 4.82 4.50 29.28
C TRP A 180 4.19 5.77 29.88
N ALA A 181 3.56 6.60 29.06
CA ALA A 181 2.94 7.85 29.50
C ALA A 181 1.66 7.62 30.31
N THR A 182 0.86 6.61 29.96
CA THR A 182 -0.36 6.28 30.71
C THR A 182 -0.13 5.30 31.85
N GLY A 183 1.06 4.68 31.94
CA GLY A 183 1.40 3.72 32.99
C GLY A 183 0.32 2.66 33.14
N TYR A 184 0.33 1.62 32.31
CA TYR A 184 -0.37 0.40 32.71
C TYR A 184 0.33 -0.09 33.99
N ASP A 185 -0.19 0.32 35.14
CA ASP A 185 0.09 -0.28 36.43
C ASP A 185 -0.23 -1.76 36.27
N THR A 186 0.80 -2.56 36.01
CA THR A 186 0.78 -4.00 36.22
C THR A 186 0.51 -4.25 37.70
N SER A 187 -0.76 -4.19 38.07
CA SER A 187 -1.31 -4.71 39.32
C SER A 187 -2.45 -5.66 38.98
N THR A 188 -2.06 -6.79 38.40
CA THR A 188 -2.76 -8.09 38.52
C THR A 188 -1.71 -9.17 38.64
#